data_AF-A0A068Q752-F1
#
_entry.id   AF-A0A068Q752-F1
#
_cell.length_a   1.000
_cell.length_b   1.000
_cell.length_c   1.000
_cell.angle_alpha   90.00
_cell.angle_beta   90.00
_cell.angle_gamma   90.00
#
_symmetry.space_group_name_H-M   'P 1'
#
loop_
_entity.id
_entity.type
_entity.pdbx_description
1 polymer ?
#
loop_
_entity_poly.entity_id
_entity_poly.type
_entity_poly.pdbx_seq_one_letter_code
_entity_poly.pdbx_strand_id
1 'polypeptide(L)'
;IVQHWYQAQLKQIQPGDNQKDPKTRLQEYLQGKRLPLPTYNVVEIKGEAHCQTFTVECYVKNIDRTFMGSGASRRKAEQAAAEKILQLLEMK
;
A
#
# COMPACT_ATOMS: atom_id res chain seq x y z
N ILE A 1 11.70 37.92 -18.41
CA ILE A 1 12.85 37.62 -17.52
C ILE A 1 12.40 36.72 -16.36
N VAL A 2 11.68 35.61 -16.63
CA VAL A 2 11.21 34.65 -15.60
C VAL A 2 11.08 33.23 -16.20
N GLN A 3 12.11 32.73 -16.86
CA GLN A 3 12.07 31.40 -17.53
C GLN A 3 13.31 30.53 -17.22
N HIS A 4 14.15 30.91 -16.26
CA HIS A 4 15.46 30.24 -16.07
C HIS A 4 15.75 29.73 -14.65
N TRP A 5 14.86 29.95 -13.68
CA TRP A 5 15.18 29.69 -12.27
C TRP A 5 14.78 28.30 -11.77
N TYR A 6 13.86 27.61 -12.43
CA TYR A 6 13.31 26.34 -11.94
C TYR A 6 13.99 25.07 -12.48
N GLN A 7 15.11 25.19 -13.20
CA GLN A 7 15.72 24.02 -13.83
C GLN A 7 16.56 23.16 -12.86
N ALA A 8 17.09 23.76 -11.78
CA ALA A 8 18.00 23.07 -10.86
C ALA A 8 17.27 22.31 -9.72
N GLN A 9 16.06 22.72 -9.33
CA GLN A 9 15.31 22.06 -8.24
C GLN A 9 14.50 20.83 -8.69
N LEU A 10 14.28 20.66 -9.99
CA LEU A 10 13.57 19.49 -10.54
C LEU A 10 14.46 18.24 -10.65
N LYS A 11 15.79 18.35 -10.45
CA LYS A 11 16.69 17.18 -10.45
C LYS A 11 16.62 16.32 -9.19
N GLN A 12 15.97 16.81 -8.13
CA GLN A 12 15.80 16.08 -6.86
C GLN A 12 14.38 15.56 -6.64
N ILE A 13 13.48 15.81 -7.59
CA ILE A 13 12.17 15.16 -7.62
C ILE A 13 12.32 14.00 -8.59
N GLN A 14 12.59 12.80 -8.07
CA GLN A 14 12.30 11.60 -8.83
C GLN A 14 10.76 11.50 -8.91
N PRO A 15 10.12 11.77 -10.05
CA PRO A 15 8.69 11.50 -10.21
C PRO A 15 8.58 10.00 -10.52
N GLY A 16 8.93 9.16 -9.54
CA GLY A 16 9.01 7.71 -9.69
C GLY A 16 8.02 7.05 -8.75
N ASP A 17 6.82 6.79 -9.25
CA ASP A 17 5.85 5.76 -8.84
C ASP A 17 5.38 5.63 -7.37
N ASN A 18 5.97 6.32 -6.41
CA ASN A 18 5.77 6.02 -4.98
C ASN A 18 4.90 7.03 -4.21
N GLN A 19 4.16 7.89 -4.91
CA GLN A 19 3.32 8.91 -4.27
C GLN A 19 1.93 8.40 -3.88
N LYS A 20 1.50 7.27 -4.45
CA LYS A 20 0.21 6.65 -4.14
C LYS A 20 0.40 5.60 -3.05
N ASP A 21 -0.42 5.69 -2.00
CA ASP A 21 -0.49 4.66 -0.96
C ASP A 21 -0.66 3.26 -1.60
N PRO A 22 0.00 2.21 -1.11
CA PRO A 22 -0.06 0.87 -1.71
C PRO A 22 -1.48 0.29 -1.73
N LYS A 23 -2.34 0.73 -0.81
CA LYS A 23 -3.77 0.41 -0.84
C LYS A 23 -4.46 0.92 -2.12
N THR A 24 -4.15 2.16 -2.52
CA THR A 24 -4.68 2.77 -3.76
C THR A 24 -4.12 2.08 -4.99
N ARG A 25 -2.82 1.80 -5.02
CA ARG A 25 -2.18 1.06 -6.13
C ARG A 25 -2.79 -0.34 -6.32
N LEU A 26 -3.01 -1.07 -5.23
CA LEU A 26 -3.64 -2.38 -5.27
C LEU A 26 -5.10 -2.29 -5.76
N GLN A 27 -5.83 -1.29 -5.30
CA GLN A 27 -7.20 -1.04 -5.76
C GLN A 27 -7.25 -0.74 -7.27
N GLU A 28 -6.40 0.16 -7.76
CA GLU A 28 -6.32 0.50 -9.19
C GLU A 28 -5.95 -0.72 -10.03
N TYR A 29 -4.99 -1.53 -9.57
CA TYR A 29 -4.60 -2.78 -10.23
C TYR A 29 -5.80 -3.74 -10.38
N LEU A 30 -6.52 -3.98 -9.28
CA LEU A 30 -7.66 -4.90 -9.27
C LEU A 30 -8.82 -4.37 -10.13
N GLN A 31 -9.11 -3.07 -10.06
CA GLN A 31 -10.12 -2.42 -10.90
C GLN A 31 -9.77 -2.51 -12.39
N GLY A 32 -8.51 -2.26 -12.77
CA GLY A 32 -8.04 -2.38 -14.15
C GLY A 32 -8.16 -3.81 -14.71
N LYS A 33 -8.10 -4.83 -13.84
CA LYS A 33 -8.30 -6.23 -14.19
C LYS A 33 -9.75 -6.71 -14.08
N ARG A 34 -10.71 -5.83 -13.77
CA ARG A 34 -12.13 -6.16 -13.48
C ARG A 34 -12.27 -7.21 -12.37
N LEU A 35 -11.37 -7.17 -11.40
CA LEU A 35 -11.38 -8.03 -10.23
C LEU A 35 -12.11 -7.36 -9.07
N PRO A 36 -12.67 -8.14 -8.12
CA PRO A 36 -13.26 -7.57 -6.92
C PRO A 36 -12.22 -6.84 -6.07
N LEU A 37 -12.70 -5.88 -5.29
CA LEU A 37 -11.89 -5.10 -4.36
C LEU A 37 -11.28 -6.00 -3.26
N PRO A 38 -10.10 -5.61 -2.72
CA PRO A 38 -9.45 -6.35 -1.65
C PRO A 38 -10.25 -6.21 -0.35
N THR A 39 -10.36 -7.30 0.41
CA THR A 39 -11.03 -7.33 1.72
C THR A 39 -9.97 -7.30 2.83
N TYR A 40 -10.11 -6.37 3.78
CA TYR A 40 -9.20 -6.23 4.91
C TYR A 40 -9.91 -6.56 6.21
N ASN A 41 -9.28 -7.41 7.03
CA ASN A 41 -9.80 -7.78 8.34
C ASN A 41 -8.69 -7.62 9.40
N VAL A 42 -9.02 -7.02 10.54
CA VAL A 42 -8.07 -6.89 11.66
C VAL A 42 -8.13 -8.18 12.46
N VAL A 43 -7.04 -8.94 12.43
CA VAL A 43 -6.95 -10.25 13.11
C VAL A 43 -6.37 -10.13 14.50
N GLU A 44 -5.57 -9.10 14.76
CA GLU A 44 -4.90 -8.95 16.05
C GLU A 44 -4.58 -7.50 16.37
N ILE A 45 -4.73 -7.13 17.65
CA ILE A 45 -4.24 -5.87 18.20
C ILE A 45 -3.46 -6.23 19.47
N LYS A 46 -2.17 -5.92 19.49
CA LYS A 46 -1.26 -6.22 20.61
C LYS A 46 -0.59 -4.95 21.12
N GLY A 47 -0.25 -4.93 22.41
CA GLY A 47 0.50 -3.84 23.04
C GLY A 47 -0.39 -2.85 23.81
N GLU A 48 0.28 -1.96 24.53
CA GLU A 48 -0.36 -0.92 25.34
C GLU A 48 -0.92 0.19 24.46
N ALA A 49 -1.90 0.97 24.96
CA ALA A 49 -2.64 1.97 24.17
C ALA A 49 -1.75 2.96 23.38
N HIS A 50 -0.55 3.27 23.88
CA HIS A 50 0.41 4.18 23.26
C HIS A 50 1.42 3.49 22.32
N CYS A 51 1.46 2.15 22.31
CA CYS A 51 2.37 1.32 21.53
C CYS A 51 1.64 0.08 20.98
N GLN A 52 0.49 0.31 20.34
CA GLN A 52 -0.31 -0.77 19.77
C GLN A 52 0.22 -1.18 18.39
N THR A 53 0.33 -2.48 18.19
CA THR A 53 0.57 -3.11 16.90
C THR A 53 -0.71 -3.75 16.41
N PHE A 54 -1.18 -3.30 15.25
CA PHE A 54 -2.34 -3.85 14.56
C PHE A 54 -1.84 -4.82 13.51
N THR A 55 -2.43 -6.01 13.45
CA THR A 55 -2.21 -6.98 12.39
C THR A 55 -3.50 -7.14 11.60
N VAL A 56 -3.37 -6.98 10.30
CA VAL A 56 -4.47 -7.01 9.33
C VAL A 56 -4.16 -8.08 8.30
N GLU A 57 -5.13 -8.94 8.02
CA GLU A 57 -5.11 -9.81 6.85
C GLU A 57 -5.83 -9.11 5.68
N CYS A 58 -5.28 -9.30 4.49
CA CYS A 58 -5.84 -8.87 3.23
C CYS A 58 -6.10 -10.09 2.35
N TYR A 59 -7.33 -10.19 1.86
CA TYR A 59 -7.77 -11.22 0.94
C TYR A 59 -8.14 -10.59 -0.41
N VAL A 60 -7.66 -11.21 -1.48
CA VAL A 60 -7.98 -10.84 -2.87
C VAL A 60 -8.54 -12.08 -3.53
N LYS A 61 -9.79 -12.05 -4.03
CA LYS A 61 -10.45 -13.24 -4.61
C LYS A 61 -9.64 -13.95 -5.70
N ASN A 62 -8.82 -13.21 -6.43
CA ASN A 62 -7.99 -13.75 -7.52
C ASN A 62 -6.66 -14.35 -7.04
N ILE A 63 -6.36 -14.24 -5.75
CA ILE A 63 -5.17 -14.80 -5.14
C ILE A 63 -5.67 -15.78 -4.09
N ASP A 64 -5.41 -17.07 -4.28
CA ASP A 64 -5.78 -18.14 -3.34
C ASP A 64 -4.91 -18.14 -2.07
N ARG A 65 -4.56 -16.93 -1.60
CA ARG A 65 -3.68 -16.68 -0.46
C ARG A 65 -4.11 -15.41 0.24
N THR A 66 -4.08 -15.44 1.56
CA THR A 66 -4.21 -14.26 2.41
C THR A 66 -2.84 -13.66 2.70
N PHE A 67 -2.78 -12.34 2.80
CA PHE A 67 -1.55 -11.61 3.13
C PHE A 67 -1.72 -10.85 4.42
N MET A 68 -0.81 -11.02 5.36
CA MET A 68 -0.84 -10.31 6.62
C MET A 68 0.13 -9.14 6.61
N GLY A 69 -0.35 -7.98 7.05
CA GLY A 69 0.44 -6.77 7.30
C GLY A 69 0.27 -6.32 8.74
N SER A 70 1.34 -5.79 9.33
CA SER A 70 1.31 -5.25 10.68
C SER A 70 1.78 -3.81 10.69
N GLY A 71 1.30 -3.01 11.64
CA GLY A 71 1.69 -1.60 11.77
C GLY A 71 1.16 -0.95 13.04
N ALA A 72 1.67 0.24 13.34
CA ALA A 72 1.27 1.02 14.52
C ALA A 72 -0.18 1.55 14.48
N SER A 73 -0.89 1.35 13.38
CA SER A 73 -2.29 1.69 13.21
C SER A 73 -2.95 0.73 12.22
N ARG A 74 -4.28 0.62 12.27
CA ARG A 74 -5.05 -0.15 11.29
C ARG A 74 -4.69 0.23 9.85
N ARG A 75 -4.61 1.54 9.54
CA ARG A 75 -4.26 2.02 8.19
C ARG A 75 -2.87 1.56 7.77
N LYS A 76 -1.86 1.65 8.64
CA LYS A 76 -0.49 1.20 8.34
C LYS A 76 -0.43 -0.32 8.12
N ALA A 77 -1.16 -1.08 8.93
CA ALA A 77 -1.26 -2.54 8.78
C ALA A 77 -1.91 -2.94 7.45
N GLU A 78 -3.02 -2.27 7.06
CA GLU A 78 -3.67 -2.45 5.75
C GLU A 78 -2.72 -2.13 4.59
N GLN A 79 -1.99 -1.01 4.68
CA GLN A 79 -0.99 -0.62 3.68
C GLN A 79 0.14 -1.65 3.57
N ALA A 80 0.65 -2.15 4.69
CA ALA A 80 1.68 -3.19 4.71
C ALA A 80 1.19 -4.51 4.09
N ALA A 81 -0.08 -4.88 4.30
CA ALA A 81 -0.66 -6.05 3.66
C ALA A 81 -0.80 -5.86 2.15
N ALA A 82 -1.24 -4.67 1.72
CA ALA A 82 -1.38 -4.31 0.31
C ALA A 82 -0.03 -4.30 -0.43
N GLU A 83 1.02 -3.77 0.22
CA GLU A 83 2.38 -3.74 -0.30
C GLU A 83 2.89 -5.15 -0.63
N LYS A 84 2.71 -6.11 0.29
CA LYS A 84 3.11 -7.51 0.07
C LYS A 84 2.40 -8.15 -1.12
N ILE A 85 1.13 -7.81 -1.34
CA ILE A 85 0.37 -8.29 -2.50
C ILE A 85 0.91 -7.67 -3.78
N LEU A 86 1.14 -6.36 -3.79
CA LEU A 86 1.71 -5.66 -4.94
C LEU A 86 3.08 -6.22 -5.31
N GLN A 87 3.95 -6.43 -4.33
CA GLN A 87 5.25 -7.06 -4.55
C GLN A 87 5.12 -8.44 -5.21
N LEU A 88 4.17 -9.27 -4.76
CA LEU A 88 3.93 -10.57 -5.40
C LEU A 88 3.41 -10.42 -6.84
N LEU A 89 2.58 -9.42 -7.11
CA LEU A 89 2.01 -9.15 -8.42
C LEU A 89 3.03 -8.53 -9.40
N GLU A 90 3.97 -7.73 -8.90
CA GLU A 90 5.04 -7.08 -9.67
C GLU A 90 6.23 -8.00 -9.92
N MET A 91 6.44 -9.03 -9.08
CA MET A 91 7.46 -10.07 -9.28
C MET A 91 7.07 -11.14 -10.33
N LYS A 92 5.93 -10.98 -11.03
CA LYS A 92 5.41 -11.91 -12.05
C LYS A 92 5.33 -11.25 -13.41
#